data_AF-A0A4W2DIN0-F1
#
_entry.id   AF-A0A4W2DIN0-F1
#
_cell.length_a   1.000
_cell.length_b   1.000
_cell.length_c   1.000
_cell.angle_alpha   90.00
_cell.angle_beta   90.00
_cell.angle_gamma   90.00
#
_symmetry.space_group_name_H-M   'P 1'
#
loop_
_entity.id
_entity.type
_entity.pdbx_description
1 polymer ?
#
loop_
_entity_poly.entity_id
_entity_poly.type
_entity_poly.pdbx_seq_one_letter_code
_entity_poly.pdbx_strand_id
1 'polypeptide(L)'
;MTRDQNGTWEMESNDNFEGYMKALDIDFATRKIALHLTQTKIIEQDGDKFKTQTKSTFRNYNVDFTVGVEFEEHTKGLDDRKVKTLVVWEGDALVCVQKGEKENRGWKQWVEGDKLYLVSLRVHLAPLYCAFVNCWFTSPCTLTRKMALPPPLSTSQTSVVIQLESHSFLAQGTPGGTLYGYFCEWLQLKGKFKMLS
;
A
#
# COMPACT_ATOMS: atom_id res chain seq x y z
N MET A 1 -16.87 -5.90 14.93
CA MET A 1 -16.99 -4.95 13.81
C MET A 1 -17.01 -5.78 12.54
N THR A 2 -17.94 -5.51 11.63
CA THR A 2 -18.15 -6.33 10.43
C THR A 2 -17.16 -5.93 9.35
N ARG A 3 -16.35 -6.87 8.86
CA ARG A 3 -15.47 -6.72 7.69
C ARG A 3 -16.24 -6.68 6.36
N ASP A 4 -17.48 -6.23 6.43
CA ASP A 4 -18.40 -6.23 5.31
C ASP A 4 -18.16 -4.96 4.47
N GLN A 5 -17.79 -5.17 3.21
CA GLN A 5 -17.55 -4.11 2.24
C GLN A 5 -18.55 -4.19 1.07
N ASN A 6 -19.63 -4.97 1.22
CA ASN A 6 -20.71 -5.05 0.24
C ASN A 6 -21.29 -3.67 -0.09
N GLY A 7 -21.63 -3.48 -1.36
CA GLY A 7 -22.37 -2.30 -1.81
C GLY A 7 -21.83 -1.71 -3.11
N THR A 8 -22.51 -0.64 -3.53
CA THR A 8 -22.09 0.16 -4.68
C THR A 8 -21.44 1.45 -4.20
N TRP A 9 -20.21 1.70 -4.65
CA TRP A 9 -19.36 2.79 -4.23
C TRP A 9 -19.07 3.72 -5.41
N GLU A 10 -19.38 5.01 -5.30
CA GLU A 10 -19.08 6.02 -6.33
C GLU A 10 -17.89 6.87 -5.90
N MET A 11 -16.95 7.09 -6.82
CA MET A 11 -15.77 7.92 -6.56
C MET A 11 -16.17 9.37 -6.23
N GLU A 12 -15.73 9.86 -5.06
CA GLU A 12 -15.89 11.23 -4.59
C GLU A 12 -14.65 12.06 -4.92
N SER A 13 -13.47 11.50 -4.66
CA SER A 13 -12.18 12.16 -4.94
C SER A 13 -11.11 11.15 -5.32
N ASN A 14 -10.12 11.60 -6.08
CA ASN A 14 -8.99 10.78 -6.50
C ASN A 14 -7.73 11.63 -6.60
N ASP A 15 -6.84 11.49 -5.62
CA ASP A 15 -5.60 12.25 -5.53
C ASP A 15 -4.45 11.50 -6.20
N ASN A 16 -3.66 12.21 -7.01
CA ASN A 16 -2.47 11.72 -7.68
C ASN A 16 -2.69 10.58 -8.71
N PHE A 17 -3.90 10.49 -9.28
CA PHE A 17 -4.22 9.46 -10.29
C PHE A 17 -3.36 9.54 -11.55
N GLU A 18 -3.05 10.75 -12.02
CA GLU A 18 -2.19 10.94 -13.19
C GLU A 18 -0.78 10.39 -12.96
N GLY A 19 -0.21 10.65 -11.76
CA GLY A 19 1.10 10.16 -11.37
C GLY A 19 1.15 8.64 -11.30
N TYR A 20 0.12 8.03 -10.73
CA TYR A 20 -0.04 6.58 -10.68
C TYR A 20 -0.12 5.95 -12.08
N MET A 21 -0.97 6.49 -12.97
CA MET A 21 -1.09 5.96 -14.33
C MET A 21 0.20 6.15 -15.14
N LYS A 22 0.89 7.28 -14.95
CA LYS A 22 2.19 7.54 -15.59
C LYS A 22 3.23 6.50 -15.15
N ALA A 23 3.23 6.15 -13.87
CA ALA A 23 4.11 5.14 -13.30
C ALA A 23 3.85 3.72 -13.85
N LEU A 24 2.62 3.43 -14.30
CA LEU A 24 2.25 2.19 -14.97
C LEU A 24 2.53 2.17 -16.48
N ASP A 25 3.13 3.23 -17.00
CA ASP A 25 3.42 3.46 -18.42
C ASP A 25 2.16 3.56 -19.31
N ILE A 26 1.03 3.99 -18.74
CA ILE A 26 -0.19 4.29 -19.51
C ILE A 26 0.05 5.55 -20.36
N ASP A 27 -0.39 5.58 -21.61
CA ASP A 27 -0.15 6.69 -22.53
C ASP A 27 -0.82 8.02 -22.10
N PHE A 28 -0.29 9.14 -22.57
CA PHE A 28 -0.76 10.48 -22.15
C PHE A 28 -2.23 10.75 -22.47
N ALA A 29 -2.72 10.31 -23.62
CA ALA A 29 -4.10 10.57 -24.03
C ALA A 29 -5.09 9.79 -23.13
N THR A 30 -4.82 8.51 -22.88
CA THR A 30 -5.60 7.69 -21.96
C THR A 30 -5.63 8.28 -20.55
N ARG A 31 -4.50 8.79 -20.05
CA ARG A 31 -4.45 9.45 -18.73
C ARG A 31 -5.35 10.67 -18.67
N LYS A 32 -5.35 11.53 -19.69
CA LYS A 32 -6.19 12.74 -19.71
C LYS A 32 -7.68 12.41 -19.75
N ILE A 33 -8.07 11.39 -20.50
CA ILE A 33 -9.47 10.92 -20.52
C ILE A 33 -9.83 10.38 -19.13
N ALA A 34 -9.02 9.48 -18.57
CA ALA A 34 -9.30 8.81 -17.30
C ALA A 34 -9.43 9.75 -16.09
N LEU A 35 -8.74 10.90 -16.10
CA LEU A 35 -8.86 11.93 -15.05
C LEU A 35 -10.24 12.58 -14.98
N HIS A 36 -10.97 12.61 -16.08
CA HIS A 36 -12.32 13.19 -16.15
C HIS A 36 -13.43 12.17 -15.94
N LEU A 37 -13.08 10.92 -15.60
CA LEU A 37 -14.05 9.85 -15.41
C LEU A 37 -14.30 9.60 -13.94
N THR A 38 -15.58 9.56 -13.57
CA THR A 38 -16.01 9.00 -12.30
C THR A 38 -16.04 7.48 -12.40
N GLN A 39 -15.47 6.80 -11.41
CA GLN A 39 -15.50 5.34 -11.32
C GLN A 39 -16.56 4.90 -10.31
N THR A 40 -17.27 3.83 -10.63
CA THR A 40 -18.20 3.16 -9.73
C THR A 40 -17.66 1.76 -9.43
N LYS A 41 -17.48 1.43 -8.16
CA LYS A 41 -16.99 0.15 -7.69
C LYS A 41 -18.14 -0.62 -7.03
N ILE A 42 -18.46 -1.79 -7.56
CA ILE A 42 -19.48 -2.68 -6.99
C ILE A 42 -18.72 -3.82 -6.32
N ILE A 43 -19.03 -4.08 -5.05
CA ILE A 43 -18.41 -5.14 -4.26
C ILE A 43 -19.51 -6.09 -3.81
N GLU A 44 -19.39 -7.35 -4.22
CA GLU A 44 -20.16 -8.47 -3.70
C GLU A 44 -19.23 -9.34 -2.87
N GLN A 45 -19.49 -9.43 -1.58
CA GLN A 45 -18.69 -10.19 -0.62
C GLN A 45 -19.55 -11.30 -0.01
N ASP A 46 -19.11 -12.53 -0.20
CA ASP A 46 -19.64 -13.75 0.41
C ASP A 46 -18.55 -14.35 1.33
N GLY A 47 -18.54 -13.91 2.58
CA GLY A 47 -17.49 -14.23 3.55
C GLY A 47 -16.12 -13.71 3.10
N ASP A 48 -15.23 -14.63 2.71
CA ASP A 48 -13.89 -14.35 2.18
C ASP A 48 -13.83 -14.33 0.64
N LYS A 49 -14.94 -14.62 -0.04
CA LYS A 49 -15.02 -14.53 -1.50
C LYS A 49 -15.49 -13.14 -1.90
N PHE A 50 -14.75 -12.51 -2.78
CA PHE A 50 -15.04 -11.18 -3.29
C PHE A 50 -15.23 -11.26 -4.80
N LYS A 51 -16.28 -10.60 -5.28
CA LYS A 51 -16.42 -10.23 -6.68
C LYS A 51 -16.47 -8.72 -6.73
N THR A 52 -15.51 -8.13 -7.43
CA THR A 52 -15.39 -6.69 -7.53
C THR A 52 -15.46 -6.25 -8.97
N GLN A 53 -16.29 -5.24 -9.24
CA GLN A 53 -16.48 -4.67 -10.56
C GLN A 53 -16.23 -3.17 -10.48
N THR A 54 -15.19 -2.70 -11.14
CA THR A 54 -14.91 -1.26 -11.32
C THR A 54 -15.39 -0.85 -12.70
N LYS A 55 -16.44 -0.03 -12.73
CA LYS A 55 -17.09 0.47 -13.96
C LYS A 55 -16.73 1.93 -14.18
N SER A 56 -16.48 2.29 -15.43
CA SER A 56 -16.37 3.68 -15.88
C SER A 56 -16.93 3.79 -17.30
N THR A 57 -17.16 5.00 -17.79
CA THR A 57 -17.65 5.20 -19.17
C THR A 57 -16.64 4.80 -20.24
N PHE A 58 -15.38 4.51 -19.87
CA PHE A 58 -14.30 4.17 -20.79
C PHE A 58 -13.86 2.71 -20.68
N ARG A 59 -13.52 2.25 -19.46
CA ARG A 59 -13.03 0.89 -19.21
C ARG A 59 -13.73 0.29 -18.00
N ASN A 60 -14.05 -1.00 -18.12
CA ASN A 60 -14.61 -1.80 -17.05
C ASN A 60 -13.61 -2.89 -16.68
N TYR A 61 -13.41 -3.09 -15.38
CA TYR A 61 -12.47 -4.05 -14.83
C TYR A 61 -13.16 -4.88 -13.77
N ASN A 62 -13.12 -6.20 -13.91
CA ASN A 62 -13.72 -7.13 -12.97
C ASN A 62 -12.64 -8.05 -12.43
N VAL A 63 -12.64 -8.28 -11.11
CA VAL A 63 -11.75 -9.23 -10.47
C VAL A 63 -12.48 -9.95 -9.35
N ASP A 64 -12.41 -11.28 -9.42
CA ASP A 64 -12.97 -12.21 -8.45
C ASP A 64 -11.81 -12.88 -7.72
N PHE A 65 -11.83 -12.86 -6.38
CA PHE A 65 -10.76 -13.41 -5.57
C PHE A 65 -11.29 -13.99 -4.26
N THR A 66 -10.50 -14.86 -3.65
CA THR A 66 -10.74 -15.35 -2.29
C THR A 66 -9.60 -14.86 -1.41
N VAL A 67 -9.92 -14.26 -0.27
CA VAL A 67 -8.91 -13.75 0.66
C VAL A 67 -8.02 -14.90 1.14
N GLY A 68 -6.70 -14.67 1.14
CA GLY A 68 -5.68 -15.65 1.52
C GLY A 68 -5.26 -16.62 0.40
N VAL A 69 -5.90 -16.57 -0.78
CA VAL A 69 -5.57 -17.44 -1.91
C VAL A 69 -4.91 -16.62 -3.02
N GLU A 70 -3.70 -17.02 -3.42
CA GLU A 70 -3.00 -16.41 -4.56
C GLU A 70 -3.66 -16.84 -5.88
N PHE A 71 -3.85 -15.91 -6.81
CA PHE A 71 -4.46 -16.17 -8.11
C PHE A 71 -3.76 -15.39 -9.22
N GLU A 72 -3.97 -15.81 -10.48
CA GLU A 72 -3.49 -15.07 -11.64
C GLU A 72 -4.50 -14.00 -12.05
N GLU A 73 -4.06 -12.74 -12.03
CA GLU A 73 -4.85 -11.57 -12.40
C GLU A 73 -4.34 -11.04 -13.75
N HIS A 74 -5.28 -10.83 -14.69
CA HIS A 74 -4.98 -10.15 -15.95
C HIS A 74 -5.63 -8.77 -15.93
N THR A 75 -4.81 -7.72 -15.88
CA THR A 75 -5.23 -6.32 -15.79
C THR A 75 -5.66 -5.75 -17.15
N LYS A 76 -6.48 -6.53 -17.87
CA LYS A 76 -6.96 -6.23 -19.22
C LYS A 76 -7.79 -4.94 -19.19
N GLY A 77 -7.49 -4.04 -20.12
CA GLY A 77 -8.17 -2.73 -20.21
C GLY A 77 -7.62 -1.66 -19.26
N LEU A 78 -6.64 -2.01 -18.43
CA LEU A 78 -5.82 -1.07 -17.68
C LEU A 78 -4.42 -1.01 -18.31
N ASP A 79 -3.48 -1.78 -17.79
CA ASP A 79 -2.10 -1.86 -18.26
C ASP A 79 -1.76 -3.18 -18.98
N ASP A 80 -2.74 -4.08 -19.13
CA ASP A 80 -2.69 -5.32 -19.91
C ASP A 80 -1.54 -6.27 -19.53
N ARG A 81 -1.31 -6.41 -18.21
CA ARG A 81 -0.27 -7.29 -17.66
C ARG A 81 -0.89 -8.49 -16.95
N LYS A 82 -0.15 -9.60 -16.93
CA LYS A 82 -0.46 -10.76 -16.09
C LYS A 82 0.38 -10.67 -14.82
N VAL A 83 -0.29 -10.67 -13.68
CA VAL A 83 0.34 -10.59 -12.35
C VAL A 83 -0.21 -11.68 -11.45
N LYS A 84 0.57 -12.09 -10.46
CA LYS A 84 0.10 -12.97 -9.38
C LYS A 84 -0.34 -12.12 -8.22
N THR A 85 -1.58 -12.30 -7.79
CA THR A 85 -2.21 -11.42 -6.83
C THR A 85 -2.61 -12.19 -5.59
N LEU A 86 -2.26 -11.64 -4.43
CA LEU A 86 -2.65 -12.16 -3.13
C LEU A 86 -3.31 -11.03 -2.34
N VAL A 87 -4.52 -11.30 -1.85
CA VAL A 87 -5.27 -10.37 -1.00
C VAL A 87 -5.37 -10.96 0.40
N VAL A 88 -5.05 -10.19 1.42
CA VAL A 88 -5.09 -10.58 2.84
C VAL A 88 -5.77 -9.51 3.70
N TRP A 89 -6.34 -9.93 4.82
CA TRP A 89 -6.83 -9.01 5.84
C TRP A 89 -5.70 -8.56 6.76
N GLU A 90 -5.49 -7.26 6.86
CA GLU A 90 -4.69 -6.62 7.91
C GLU A 90 -5.62 -5.82 8.82
N GLY A 91 -6.01 -6.42 9.95
CA GLY A 91 -7.05 -5.85 10.82
C GLY A 91 -8.40 -5.81 10.10
N ASP A 92 -8.87 -4.60 9.80
CA ASP A 92 -10.12 -4.32 9.07
C ASP A 92 -9.89 -3.79 7.64
N ALA A 93 -8.63 -3.78 7.19
CA ALA A 93 -8.25 -3.37 5.84
C ALA A 93 -7.87 -4.59 4.98
N LEU A 94 -8.30 -4.59 3.72
CA LEU A 94 -7.81 -5.49 2.69
C LEU A 94 -6.49 -4.95 2.14
N VAL A 95 -5.46 -5.79 2.12
CA VAL A 95 -4.17 -5.49 1.52
C VAL A 95 -3.93 -6.47 0.39
N CYS A 96 -3.63 -5.92 -0.78
CA CYS A 96 -3.36 -6.65 -2.00
C CYS A 96 -1.94 -6.42 -2.45
N VAL A 97 -1.25 -7.51 -2.75
CA VAL A 97 0.10 -7.52 -3.32
C VAL A 97 0.04 -8.16 -4.69
N GLN A 98 0.45 -7.41 -5.71
CA GLN A 98 0.48 -7.83 -7.11
C GLN A 98 1.94 -8.04 -7.53
N LYS A 99 2.36 -9.30 -7.68
CA LYS A 99 3.71 -9.68 -8.11
C LYS A 99 3.73 -9.86 -9.62
N GLY A 100 4.57 -9.10 -10.31
CA GLY A 100 4.74 -9.22 -11.77
C GLY A 100 5.89 -8.36 -12.26
N GLU A 101 5.78 -7.87 -13.51
CA GLU A 101 6.80 -7.05 -14.16
C GLU A 101 7.13 -5.75 -13.38
N LYS A 102 6.11 -5.14 -12.77
CA LYS A 102 6.29 -3.96 -11.91
C LYS A 102 6.45 -4.42 -10.46
N GLU A 103 7.62 -4.14 -9.91
CA GLU A 103 7.89 -4.36 -8.49
C GLU A 103 6.99 -3.48 -7.61
N ASN A 104 6.73 -3.98 -6.40
CA ASN A 104 6.06 -3.25 -5.33
C ASN A 104 4.65 -2.75 -5.67
N ARG A 105 3.97 -3.39 -6.62
CA ARG A 105 2.60 -3.05 -7.01
C ARG A 105 1.61 -3.66 -6.01
N GLY A 106 0.64 -2.85 -5.60
CA GLY A 106 -0.45 -3.33 -4.74
C GLY A 106 -1.48 -2.26 -4.44
N TRP A 107 -2.41 -2.59 -3.55
CA TRP A 107 -3.38 -1.64 -3.03
C TRP A 107 -3.84 -2.03 -1.63
N LYS A 108 -4.32 -1.05 -0.89
CA LYS A 108 -4.94 -1.20 0.42
C LYS A 108 -6.33 -0.58 0.38
N GLN A 109 -7.34 -1.30 0.85
CA GLN A 109 -8.74 -0.87 0.84
C GLN A 109 -9.38 -1.08 2.21
N TRP A 110 -10.09 -0.09 2.70
CA TRP A 110 -10.84 -0.19 3.96
C TRP A 110 -12.07 0.71 3.92
N VAL A 111 -13.00 0.46 4.84
CA VAL A 111 -14.25 1.20 4.97
C VAL A 111 -14.25 1.92 6.32
N GLU A 112 -14.64 3.19 6.31
CA GLU A 112 -14.91 3.97 7.52
C GLU A 112 -16.25 4.69 7.34
N GLY A 113 -17.26 4.28 8.11
CA GLY A 113 -18.61 4.83 7.98
C GLY A 113 -19.23 4.52 6.61
N ASP A 114 -19.63 5.57 5.89
CA ASP A 114 -20.23 5.52 4.55
C ASP A 114 -19.20 5.67 3.42
N LYS A 115 -17.91 5.58 3.75
CA LYS A 115 -16.79 5.85 2.83
C LYS A 115 -15.86 4.67 2.68
N LEU A 116 -15.54 4.37 1.44
CA LEU A 116 -14.52 3.39 1.07
C LEU A 116 -13.26 4.14 0.62
N TYR A 117 -12.14 3.80 1.24
CA TYR A 117 -10.83 4.34 0.92
C TYR A 117 -10.03 3.30 0.17
N LEU A 118 -9.37 3.73 -0.90
CA LEU A 118 -8.48 2.90 -1.70
C LEU A 118 -7.16 3.63 -1.89
N VAL A 119 -6.07 3.00 -1.47
CA VAL A 119 -4.72 3.53 -1.65
C VAL A 119 -3.93 2.54 -2.49
N SER A 120 -3.41 2.98 -3.64
CA SER A 120 -2.50 2.11 -4.39
C SER A 120 -1.08 2.24 -3.82
N LEU A 121 -0.49 1.09 -3.53
CA LEU A 121 0.85 0.97 -2.99
C LEU A 121 1.85 0.89 -4.14
N ARG A 122 2.88 1.71 -4.01
CA ARG A 122 4.18 1.44 -4.57
C ARG A 122 5.17 1.56 -3.43
N VAL A 123 5.64 0.42 -2.92
CA VAL A 123 6.78 0.43 -2.01
C VAL A 123 7.98 0.88 -2.85
N HIS A 124 8.41 2.13 -2.70
CA HIS A 124 9.70 2.49 -3.24
C HIS A 124 10.73 1.84 -2.31
N LEU A 125 11.27 0.68 -2.71
CA LEU A 125 12.53 0.20 -2.16
C LEU A 125 13.62 1.14 -2.67
N ALA A 126 13.67 2.37 -2.14
CA ALA A 126 14.89 3.15 -2.25
C ALA A 126 15.89 2.48 -1.31
N PRO A 127 17.00 1.91 -1.81
CA PRO A 127 18.14 1.73 -0.95
C PRO A 127 18.51 3.11 -0.43
N LEU A 128 18.36 3.34 0.87
CA LEU A 128 19.04 4.45 1.53
C LEU A 128 20.54 4.18 1.37
N TYR A 129 21.13 4.69 0.30
CA TYR A 129 22.53 5.05 0.34
C TYR A 129 22.62 6.13 1.40
N CYS A 130 23.12 5.74 2.57
CA CYS A 130 23.34 6.62 3.70
C CYS A 130 24.42 7.64 3.28
N ALA A 131 24.01 8.73 2.62
CA ALA A 131 24.85 9.91 2.43
C ALA A 131 24.79 10.75 3.71
N PHE A 132 25.23 10.17 4.83
CA PHE A 132 25.77 10.93 5.95
C PHE A 132 27.29 10.81 5.90
N VAL A 133 27.89 11.38 4.85
CA VAL A 133 29.30 11.76 4.91
C VAL A 133 29.34 13.26 5.24
N ASN A 134 29.80 13.52 6.46
CA ASN A 134 30.19 14.82 7.03
C ASN A 134 29.07 15.80 7.43
N CYS A 135 28.45 15.55 8.58
CA CYS A 135 28.11 16.64 9.50
C CYS A 135 29.14 16.62 10.63
N TRP A 136 30.05 17.59 10.61
CA TRP A 136 31.10 17.75 11.62
C TRP A 136 30.48 17.92 13.00
N PHE A 137 30.89 17.02 13.90
CA PHE A 137 30.72 17.17 15.35
C PHE A 137 31.29 18.50 15.82
N THR A 138 30.47 19.35 16.43
CA THR A 138 30.89 20.15 17.59
C THR A 138 29.78 20.17 18.66
N SER A 139 30.09 19.48 19.76
CA SER A 139 29.41 19.20 21.05
C SER A 139 28.66 20.37 21.76
N PRO A 140 28.14 20.19 23.01
CA PRO A 140 27.23 19.17 23.54
C PRO A 140 26.10 19.80 24.40
N CYS A 141 24.94 19.15 24.57
CA CYS A 141 24.07 19.48 25.72
C CYS A 141 23.28 18.27 26.25
N THR A 142 23.84 17.72 27.33
CA THR A 142 23.19 17.25 28.58
C THR A 142 22.06 16.21 28.53
N LEU A 143 22.49 14.95 28.66
CA LEU A 143 22.11 13.95 29.68
C LEU A 143 20.75 14.09 30.42
N THR A 144 19.90 13.06 30.32
CA THR A 144 19.37 12.19 31.41
C THR A 144 18.26 11.30 30.82
N ARG A 145 18.07 10.00 31.09
CA ARG A 145 18.42 9.15 32.23
C ARG A 145 18.37 7.67 31.78
N LYS A 146 19.24 6.87 32.41
CA LYS A 146 19.47 5.41 32.30
C LYS A 146 18.21 4.52 32.33
N MET A 147 18.24 3.43 31.56
CA MET A 147 17.86 2.10 32.05
C MET A 147 18.95 1.08 31.70
N ALA A 148 19.30 0.28 32.70
CA ALA A 148 20.47 -0.57 32.77
C ALA A 148 20.30 -1.89 32.00
N LEU A 149 21.43 -2.43 31.53
CA LEU A 149 21.59 -3.75 30.94
C LEU A 149 21.43 -4.88 31.98
N PRO A 150 20.87 -6.05 31.64
CA PRO A 150 21.36 -7.33 32.14
C PRO A 150 22.47 -7.88 31.21
N PRO A 151 23.45 -8.66 31.74
CA PRO A 151 24.55 -9.25 30.96
C PRO A 151 24.08 -10.47 30.12
N PRO A 152 24.90 -10.94 29.17
CA PRO A 152 24.41 -11.51 27.92
C PRO A 152 24.34 -13.04 27.95
N LEU A 153 23.41 -13.63 27.20
CA LEU A 153 23.60 -14.98 26.67
C LEU A 153 22.78 -15.23 25.39
N SER A 154 23.54 -15.60 24.35
CA SER A 154 23.24 -16.43 23.17
C SER A 154 22.09 -16.04 22.22
N THR A 155 22.51 -15.66 21.00
CA THR A 155 21.85 -15.94 19.70
C THR A 155 20.33 -15.83 19.62
N SER A 156 19.85 -14.64 19.25
CA SER A 156 18.65 -14.48 18.42
C SER A 156 18.55 -13.03 17.91
N GLN A 157 18.07 -12.86 16.68
CA GLN A 157 17.80 -11.56 16.08
C GLN A 157 16.82 -10.78 16.96
N THR A 158 17.17 -9.54 17.33
CA THR A 158 16.27 -8.65 18.06
C THR A 158 15.62 -7.67 17.09
N SER A 159 14.39 -7.94 16.69
CA SER A 159 13.55 -6.99 15.96
C SER A 159 13.03 -5.94 16.94
N VAL A 160 13.25 -4.66 16.66
CA VAL A 160 12.67 -3.55 17.42
C VAL A 160 11.66 -2.84 16.51
N VAL A 161 10.38 -2.89 16.91
CA VAL A 161 9.31 -2.13 16.25
C VAL A 161 9.23 -0.77 16.92
N ILE A 162 9.58 0.30 16.19
CA ILE A 162 9.39 1.67 16.65
C ILE A 162 8.14 2.21 15.97
N GLN A 163 7.12 2.51 16.76
CA GLN A 163 5.85 3.02 16.28
C GLN A 163 5.77 4.52 16.61
N LEU A 164 5.77 5.35 15.57
CA LEU A 164 5.41 6.78 15.65
C LEU A 164 4.12 6.96 14.86
N GLU A 165 3.28 7.89 15.30
CA GLU A 165 1.83 8.01 15.05
C GLU A 165 1.35 8.11 13.57
N SER A 166 2.24 7.92 12.58
CA SER A 166 1.88 7.80 11.16
C SER A 166 2.79 6.88 10.34
N HIS A 167 3.77 6.18 10.96
CA HIS A 167 4.77 5.39 10.26
C HIS A 167 5.15 4.13 11.05
N SER A 168 5.07 2.98 10.38
CA SER A 168 5.62 1.71 10.87
C SER A 168 7.03 1.51 10.30
N PHE A 169 8.03 1.49 11.18
CA PHE A 169 9.42 1.17 10.83
C PHE A 169 9.71 -0.30 11.16
N LEU A 170 10.15 -1.07 10.18
CA LEU A 170 10.82 -2.35 10.41
C LEU A 170 12.32 -2.12 10.29
N ALA A 171 13.03 -2.13 11.43
CA ALA A 171 14.48 -2.10 11.48
C ALA A 171 14.99 -3.51 11.81
N GLN A 172 15.76 -4.09 10.90
CA GLN A 172 16.58 -5.27 11.20
C GLN A 172 18.05 -4.84 11.20
N GLY A 173 18.70 -4.98 12.36
CA GLY A 173 20.11 -4.64 12.52
C GLY A 173 20.97 -5.91 12.64
N THR A 174 22.10 -5.95 11.95
CA THR A 174 23.20 -6.87 12.25
C THR A 174 24.19 -6.21 13.23
N PRO A 175 24.96 -6.98 14.01
CA PRO A 175 26.02 -6.43 14.84
C PRO A 175 27.14 -5.92 13.92
N GLY A 176 27.22 -4.59 13.72
CA GLY A 176 28.13 -3.99 12.73
C GLY A 176 27.70 -2.63 12.18
N GLY A 177 26.52 -2.12 12.56
CA GLY A 177 26.21 -0.69 12.42
C GLY A 177 25.63 -0.24 11.07
N THR A 178 25.19 -1.16 10.21
CA THR A 178 24.38 -0.78 9.03
C THR A 178 22.91 -1.03 9.34
N LEU A 179 22.16 0.05 9.61
CA LEU A 179 20.71 0.02 9.65
C LEU A 179 20.18 0.09 8.21
N TYR A 180 19.66 -1.02 7.70
CA TYR A 180 18.85 -1.02 6.49
C TYR A 180 17.44 -0.58 6.88
N GLY A 181 17.15 0.71 6.71
CA GLY A 181 15.80 1.24 6.84
C GLY A 181 15.08 1.15 5.50
N TYR A 182 13.92 0.50 5.48
CA TYR A 182 13.01 0.60 4.34
C TYR A 182 12.06 1.77 4.59
N PHE A 183 12.05 2.73 3.67
CA PHE A 183 11.07 3.80 3.68
C PHE A 183 9.86 3.38 2.86
N CYS A 184 8.78 2.97 3.52
CA CYS A 184 7.48 2.84 2.87
C CYS A 184 6.88 4.24 2.72
N GLU A 185 7.21 4.94 1.64
CA GLU A 185 6.53 6.17 1.28
C GLU A 185 5.16 5.87 0.68
N TRP A 186 4.10 6.35 1.34
CA TRP A 186 2.71 6.26 0.87
C TRP A 186 2.42 7.28 -0.23
N LEU A 187 3.25 7.31 -1.27
CA LEU A 187 2.97 8.11 -2.45
C LEU A 187 2.47 7.16 -3.53
N GLN A 188 1.20 7.23 -3.91
CA GLN A 188 0.89 7.49 -5.33
C GLN A 188 -0.59 7.59 -5.70
N LEU A 189 -1.55 7.02 -4.96
CA LEU A 189 -2.97 7.24 -5.24
C LEU A 189 -3.81 7.15 -3.99
N LYS A 190 -4.70 8.12 -3.78
CA LYS A 190 -5.74 8.05 -2.74
C LYS A 190 -7.10 8.27 -3.38
N GLY A 191 -7.84 7.19 -3.56
CA GLY A 191 -9.22 7.20 -3.99
C GLY A 191 -10.14 7.17 -2.77
N LYS A 192 -11.19 8.00 -2.82
CA LYS A 192 -12.27 7.99 -1.84
C LYS A 192 -13.58 7.78 -2.58
N PHE A 193 -14.39 6.87 -2.06
CA PHE A 193 -15.68 6.52 -2.63
C PHE A 193 -16.76 6.67 -1.57
N LYS A 194 -17.93 7.16 -1.97
CA LYS A 194 -19.15 7.22 -1.15
C LYS A 194 -20.04 6.03 -1.47
N MET A 195 -20.72 5.48 -0.47
CA MET A 195 -21.72 4.43 -0.67
C MET A 195 -22.97 5.01 -1.36
N LEU A 196 -23.46 4.36 -2.41
CA LEU A 196 -24.71 4.70 -3.10
C LEU A 196 -25.89 3.85 -2.63
N SER A 197 -25.65 2.57 -2.35
CA SER A 197 -26.66 1.58 -1.94
C SER A 197 -26.00 0.36 -1.34
#